data_AF-A0ABD4SDH5-F1
#
_entry.id   AF-A0ABD4SDH5-F1
#
_cell.length_a   1.000
_cell.length_b   1.000
_cell.length_c   1.000
_cell.angle_alpha   90.00
_cell.angle_beta   90.00
_cell.angle_gamma   90.00
#
_symmetry.space_group_name_H-M   'P 1'
#
loop_
_entity.id
_entity.type
_entity.pdbx_description
1 polymer ?
#
loop_
_entity_poly.entity_id
_entity_poly.type
_entity_poly.pdbx_seq_one_letter_code
_entity_poly.pdbx_strand_id
1 'polypeptide(L)'
;VRENRVIPVTYTANSAAALVRFIDNTEHRTLTELESTGKTDEIIDFDKANAQLNSYLDRGYKLFANEIPTTETKFDTSDDIDGPS
;
A
#
# COMPACT_ATOMS: atom_id res chain seq x y z
N VAL A 1 2.93 47.39 -14.07
CA VAL A 1 2.97 45.95 -14.41
C VAL A 1 3.16 45.19 -13.10
N ARG A 2 2.29 44.24 -12.73
CA ARG A 2 2.55 43.38 -11.55
C ARG A 2 3.40 42.21 -12.02
N GLU A 3 4.58 42.01 -11.42
CA GLU A 3 5.44 40.88 -11.76
C GLU A 3 4.76 39.57 -11.32
N ASN A 4 4.64 38.63 -12.26
CA ASN A 4 4.27 37.26 -11.96
C ASN A 4 5.51 36.55 -11.40
N ARG A 5 5.56 36.32 -10.09
CA ARG A 5 6.65 35.60 -9.44
C ARG A 5 6.36 34.11 -9.48
N VAL A 6 7.14 33.36 -10.27
CA VAL A 6 7.16 31.90 -10.23
C VAL A 6 8.11 31.48 -9.11
N ILE A 7 7.59 30.84 -8.06
CA ILE A 7 8.40 30.20 -7.02
C ILE A 7 8.52 28.73 -7.40
N PRO A 8 9.73 28.21 -7.68
CA PRO A 8 9.90 26.78 -7.87
C PRO A 8 9.64 26.07 -6.54
N VAL A 9 8.65 25.19 -6.51
CA VAL A 9 8.43 24.25 -5.41
C VAL A 9 9.24 23.01 -5.73
N THR A 10 10.25 22.72 -4.92
CA THR A 10 11.01 21.47 -5.02
C THR A 10 10.36 20.46 -4.10
N TYR A 11 9.86 19.37 -4.68
CA TYR A 11 9.35 18.23 -3.93
C TYR A 11 10.49 17.22 -3.71
N THR A 12 10.73 16.86 -2.46
CA THR A 12 11.61 15.74 -2.10
C THR A 12 10.72 14.61 -1.62
N ALA A 13 10.70 13.50 -2.35
CA ALA A 13 9.90 12.34 -1.96
C ALA A 13 10.43 11.73 -0.66
N ASN A 14 9.52 11.45 0.28
CA ASN A 14 9.82 10.87 1.58
C ASN A 14 9.70 9.35 1.53
N SER A 15 10.26 8.64 2.52
CA SER A 15 10.01 7.21 2.69
C SER A 15 8.53 6.99 3.02
N ALA A 16 7.94 5.93 2.47
CA ALA A 16 6.55 5.56 2.70
C ALA A 16 6.38 4.04 2.87
N ALA A 17 5.31 3.63 3.55
CA ALA A 17 4.99 2.22 3.77
C ALA A 17 3.52 1.89 3.46
N ALA A 18 3.27 0.66 3.02
CA ALA A 18 1.94 0.13 2.73
C ALA A 18 1.82 -1.28 3.32
N LEU A 19 0.66 -1.59 3.90
CA LEU A 19 0.42 -2.85 4.60
C LEU A 19 -0.77 -3.59 3.98
N VAL A 20 -0.55 -4.82 3.53
CA VAL A 20 -1.63 -5.74 3.14
C VAL A 20 -1.81 -6.80 4.23
N ARG A 21 -3.02 -6.91 4.78
CA ARG A 21 -3.36 -7.84 5.87
C ARG A 21 -4.31 -8.93 5.35
N PHE A 22 -3.93 -10.19 5.55
CA PHE A 22 -4.78 -11.34 5.27
C PHE A 22 -5.50 -11.76 6.54
N ILE A 23 -6.83 -11.74 6.52
CA ILE A 23 -7.67 -12.02 7.68
C ILE A 23 -8.48 -13.29 7.41
N ASP A 24 -8.41 -14.25 8.34
CA ASP A 24 -9.38 -15.34 8.42
C ASP A 24 -10.66 -14.81 9.06
N ASN A 25 -11.71 -14.66 8.26
CA ASN A 25 -12.99 -14.15 8.73
C ASN A 25 -13.79 -15.16 9.56
N THR A 26 -13.45 -16.45 9.54
CA THR A 26 -14.14 -17.48 10.34
C THR A 26 -13.64 -17.51 11.77
N GLU A 27 -12.33 -17.35 11.95
CA GLU A 27 -11.67 -17.35 13.26
C GLU A 27 -11.35 -15.94 13.76
N HIS A 28 -11.62 -14.91 12.95
CA HIS A 28 -11.34 -13.50 13.22
C HIS A 28 -9.87 -13.22 13.60
N ARG A 29 -8.93 -13.85 12.89
CA ARG A 29 -7.49 -13.67 13.13
C ARG A 29 -6.74 -13.23 11.88
N THR A 30 -5.66 -12.48 12.09
CA THR A 30 -4.69 -12.20 11.03
C THR A 30 -3.89 -13.47 10.73
N LEU A 31 -3.79 -13.82 9.45
CA LEU A 31 -2.97 -14.93 8.98
C LEU A 31 -1.56 -14.46 8.62
N THR A 32 -1.44 -13.34 7.93
CA THR A 32 -0.16 -12.76 7.48
C THR A 32 -0.34 -11.28 7.18
N GLU A 33 0.73 -10.52 7.39
CA GLU A 33 0.85 -9.12 7.02
C GLU A 33 2.05 -8.98 6.08
N LEU A 34 1.87 -8.26 4.98
CA LEU A 34 2.91 -7.99 4.00
C LEU A 34 3.10 -6.49 3.90
N GLU A 35 4.28 -6.05 4.31
CA GLU A 35 4.70 -4.65 4.18
C GLU A 35 5.42 -4.45 2.84
N SER A 36 5.09 -3.35 2.18
CA SER A 36 5.81 -2.81 1.04
C SER A 36 6.31 -1.42 1.38
N THR A 37 7.58 -1.15 1.11
CA THR A 37 8.19 0.16 1.35
C THR A 37 8.60 0.79 0.03
N GLY A 38 8.51 2.11 -0.04
CA GLY A 38 8.85 2.88 -1.22
C GLY A 38 9.01 4.34 -0.88
N LYS A 39 8.82 5.20 -1.88
CA LYS A 39 8.73 6.64 -1.67
C LYS A 39 7.32 7.15 -1.94
N THR A 40 6.98 8.28 -1.35
CA THR A 40 5.76 9.03 -1.68
C THR A 40 5.66 9.25 -3.21
N ASP A 41 4.44 9.16 -3.76
CA ASP A 41 4.13 9.15 -5.21
C ASP A 41 4.66 7.95 -6.03
N GLU A 42 5.40 7.00 -5.43
CA GLU A 42 5.81 5.77 -6.11
C GLU A 42 4.63 4.78 -6.21
N ILE A 43 4.58 3.99 -7.29
CA ILE A 43 3.56 2.94 -7.46
C ILE A 43 3.82 1.81 -6.47
N ILE A 44 2.78 1.36 -5.77
CA ILE A 44 2.87 0.23 -4.86
C ILE A 44 2.83 -1.07 -5.68
N ASP A 45 3.82 -1.93 -5.48
CA ASP A 45 3.84 -3.28 -6.03
C ASP A 45 3.04 -4.25 -5.14
N PHE A 46 1.97 -4.82 -5.69
CA PHE A 46 1.10 -5.80 -5.03
C PHE A 46 1.37 -7.26 -5.44
N ASP A 47 2.40 -7.55 -6.23
CA ASP A 47 2.65 -8.91 -6.75
C ASP A 47 2.83 -9.93 -5.63
N LYS A 48 3.54 -9.56 -4.55
CA LYS A 48 3.70 -10.42 -3.37
C LYS A 48 2.36 -10.70 -2.68
N ALA A 49 1.50 -9.68 -2.56
CA ALA A 49 0.17 -9.84 -1.98
C ALA A 49 -0.71 -10.72 -2.86
N ASN A 50 -0.71 -10.53 -4.18
CA ASN A 50 -1.46 -11.37 -5.11
C ASN A 50 -0.97 -12.83 -5.09
N ALA A 51 0.34 -13.05 -5.01
CA ALA A 51 0.91 -14.39 -4.87
C ALA A 51 0.48 -15.04 -3.55
N GLN A 52 0.49 -14.31 -2.44
CA GLN A 52 0.03 -14.80 -1.14
C GLN A 52 -1.46 -15.14 -1.15
N LEU A 53 -2.29 -14.29 -1.78
CA LEU A 53 -3.71 -14.55 -1.97
C LEU A 53 -3.95 -15.86 -2.71
N ASN A 54 -3.31 -16.05 -3.86
CA ASN A 54 -3.41 -17.30 -4.63
C ASN A 54 -2.98 -18.51 -3.79
N SER A 55 -1.90 -18.36 -3.00
CA SER A 55 -1.42 -19.40 -2.12
C SER A 55 -2.42 -19.83 -1.04
N TYR A 56 -3.30 -18.94 -0.57
CA TYR A 56 -4.39 -19.30 0.33
C TYR A 56 -5.55 -20.00 -0.40
N LEU A 57 -5.91 -19.53 -1.59
CA LEU A 57 -6.94 -20.15 -2.42
C LEU A 57 -6.55 -21.60 -2.77
N ASP A 58 -5.29 -21.83 -3.13
CA ASP A 58 -4.76 -23.17 -3.43
C ASP A 58 -4.79 -24.11 -2.20
N ARG A 59 -4.76 -23.56 -0.99
CA ARG A 59 -4.86 -24.31 0.28
C ARG A 59 -6.31 -24.53 0.75
N GLY A 60 -7.29 -24.11 -0.04
CA GLY A 60 -8.71 -24.34 0.23
C GLY A 60 -9.41 -23.23 1.00
N TYR A 61 -8.75 -22.09 1.26
CA TYR A 61 -9.46 -20.90 1.73
C TYR A 61 -10.38 -20.37 0.63
N LYS A 62 -11.50 -19.76 1.04
CA LYS A 62 -12.43 -19.10 0.12
C LYS A 62 -12.33 -17.59 0.30
N LEU A 63 -12.26 -16.87 -0.80
CA LEU A 63 -12.28 -15.41 -0.78
C LEU A 63 -13.64 -14.91 -0.28
N PHE A 64 -13.61 -14.13 0.80
CA PHE A 64 -14.79 -13.43 1.31
C PHE A 64 -14.84 -11.99 0.78
N ALA A 65 -13.73 -11.26 0.88
CA ALA A 65 -13.55 -9.92 0.35
C ALA A 65 -12.11 -9.75 -0.15
N ASN A 66 -11.91 -8.99 -1.22
CA ASN A 66 -10.59 -8.60 -1.73
C ASN A 66 -10.54 -7.08 -1.85
N GLU A 67 -9.60 -6.48 -1.13
CA GLU A 67 -9.35 -5.03 -1.16
C GLU A 67 -7.97 -4.70 -1.76
N ILE A 68 -7.25 -5.69 -2.30
CA ILE A 68 -6.02 -5.44 -3.07
C ILE A 68 -6.42 -4.67 -4.33
N PRO A 69 -5.89 -3.44 -4.55
CA PRO A 69 -6.24 -2.64 -5.72
C PRO A 69 -5.85 -3.34 -7.03
N THR A 70 -6.74 -3.26 -8.02
CA THR A 70 -6.47 -3.75 -9.39
C THR A 70 -6.01 -2.63 -10.33
N THR A 71 -6.02 -1.39 -9.84
CA THR A 71 -5.56 -0.20 -10.57
C THR A 71 -4.27 0.31 -9.95
N GLU A 72 -3.49 1.05 -10.74
CA GLU A 72 -2.30 1.76 -10.24
C GLU A 72 -2.66 2.54 -8.97
N THR A 73 -1.97 2.22 -7.89
CA THR A 73 -2.11 2.87 -6.59
C THR A 73 -0.72 3.28 -6.18
N LYS A 74 -0.59 4.52 -5.68
CA LYS A 74 0.69 5.09 -5.26
C LYS A 74 0.72 5.22 -3.76
N PHE A 75 1.91 5.21 -3.18
CA PHE A 75 2.10 5.72 -1.82
C PHE A 75 1.58 7.15 -1.78
N ASP A 76 0.88 7.50 -0.70
CA ASP A 76 0.38 8.84 -0.55
C ASP A 76 1.55 9.84 -0.37
N THR A 77 1.22 11.13 -0.35
CA THR A 77 2.21 12.21 -0.15
C THR A 77 2.14 12.79 1.25
N SER A 78 1.42 12.14 2.17
CA SER A 78 1.45 12.50 3.57
C SER A 78 2.78 12.02 4.14
N ASP A 79 3.35 12.80 5.07
CA ASP A 79 4.49 12.27 5.81
C ASP A 79 3.97 11.15 6.72
N ASP A 80 4.51 9.95 6.54
CA ASP A 80 4.39 8.84 7.49
C ASP A 80 5.23 9.18 8.73
N ILE A 81 4.79 10.17 9.52
CA ILE A 81 5.44 10.52 10.80
C ILE A 81 5.17 9.44 11.86
N ASP A 82 4.13 8.63 11.64
CA ASP A 82 3.78 7.49 12.47
C ASP A 82 4.37 6.23 11.82
N GLY A 83 5.52 5.77 12.32
CA GLY A 83 6.00 4.41 12.06
C GLY A 83 4.95 3.36 12.49
N PRO A 84 5.14 2.08 12.14
CA PRO A 84 4.15 1.04 12.42
C PRO A 84 3.84 1.03 13.92
N SER A 85 2.59 1.33 14.26
CA SER A 85 2.05 1.18 15.61
C SER A 85 2.00 -0.28 16.03
#